data_AF-A0A7K4B8R5-F1
#
_entry.id   AF-A0A7K4B8R5-F1
#
_cell.length_a   1.000
_cell.length_b   1.000
_cell.length_c   1.000
_cell.angle_alpha   90.00
_cell.angle_beta   90.00
_cell.angle_gamma   90.00
#
_symmetry.space_group_name_H-M   'P 1'
#
loop_
_entity.id
_entity.type
_entity.pdbx_description
1 polymer ?
#
loop_
_entity_poly.entity_id
_entity_poly.type
_entity_poly.pdbx_seq_one_letter_code
_entity_poly.pdbx_strand_id
1 'polypeptide(L)' 'MRFIDNPLVPFDNDLAKRDIRMMKVKMKISGGFRDLGTGIAVSLIRRYISTIRKNGIFFEGINSAIDENPWMPNKNLN' A
#
# COMPACT_ATOMS: atom_id res chain seq x y z
N MET A 1 4.89 -12.26 13.58
CA MET A 1 3.98 -13.25 12.95
C MET A 1 2.99 -13.74 13.99
N ARG A 2 1.80 -13.13 14.08
CA ARG A 2 0.84 -13.38 15.17
C ARG A 2 -0.02 -14.65 15.01
N PHE A 3 0.13 -15.36 13.89
CA PHE A 3 -0.57 -16.62 13.59
C PHE A 3 0.09 -17.84 14.24
N ILE A 4 1.38 -17.75 14.59
CA ILE A 4 2.12 -18.83 15.26
C ILE A 4 1.65 -18.93 16.71
N ASP A 5 1.40 -17.79 17.34
CA ASP A 5 1.00 -17.72 18.75
C ASP A 5 -0.52 -17.69 18.96
N ASN A 6 -1.31 -17.36 17.92
CA ASN A 6 -2.77 -17.30 18.02
C ASN A 6 -3.46 -17.96 16.79
N PRO A 7 -4.01 -19.17 16.95
CA PRO A 7 -4.65 -19.92 15.85
C PRO A 7 -5.96 -19.31 15.36
N LEU A 8 -6.54 -18.33 16.07
CA LEU A 8 -7.71 -17.56 15.60
C LEU A 8 -7.35 -16.50 14.56
N VAL A 9 -6.05 -16.18 14.40
CA VAL A 9 -5.59 -15.28 13.36
C VAL A 9 -5.38 -16.09 12.09
N PRO A 10 -6.16 -15.84 11.01
CA PRO A 10 -5.96 -16.56 9.75
C PRO A 10 -4.52 -16.39 9.28
N PHE A 11 -3.92 -17.46 8.75
CA PHE A 11 -2.57 -17.50 8.18
C PHE A 11 -2.31 -16.41 7.11
N ASP A 12 -3.38 -15.77 6.65
CA ASP A 12 -3.41 -14.78 5.59
C ASP A 12 -3.57 -13.32 6.01
N ASN A 13 -3.61 -12.99 7.31
CA ASN A 13 -3.81 -11.60 7.75
C ASN A 13 -2.52 -10.78 7.89
N ASP A 14 -1.52 -11.04 7.06
CA ASP A 14 -0.31 -10.21 7.01
C ASP A 14 -0.50 -9.05 6.01
N LEU A 15 -0.23 -7.82 6.45
CA LEU A 15 -0.31 -6.62 5.62
C LEU A 15 0.54 -6.75 4.36
N ALA A 16 1.70 -7.40 4.47
CA ALA A 16 2.59 -7.65 3.33
C ALA A 16 1.92 -8.53 2.26
N LYS A 17 1.22 -9.60 2.68
CA LYS A 17 0.50 -10.49 1.76
C LYS A 17 -0.67 -9.75 1.08
N ARG A 18 -1.38 -8.90 1.82
CA ARG A 18 -2.49 -8.10 1.28
C ARG A 18 -2.03 -7.15 0.17
N ASP A 19 -0.89 -6.49 0.37
CA ASP A 19 -0.33 -5.55 -0.61
C ASP A 19 0.18 -6.27 -1.88
N ILE A 20 0.81 -7.45 -1.72
CA ILE A 20 1.32 -8.25 -2.85
C ILE A 20 0.19 -8.88 -3.69
N ARG A 21 -0.94 -9.27 -3.08
CA ARG A 21 -2.05 -9.93 -3.78
C ARG A 21 -2.54 -9.13 -4.97
N MET A 22 -2.67 -7.81 -4.82
CA MET A 22 -3.13 -6.97 -5.91
C MET A 22 -2.14 -6.87 -7.07
N MET A 23 -0.83 -6.93 -6.79
CA MET A 23 0.19 -7.03 -7.84
C MET A 23 0.05 -8.34 -8.61
N LYS A 24 -0.15 -9.45 -7.89
CA LYS A 24 -0.36 -10.77 -8.51
C LYS A 24 -1.65 -10.84 -9.32
N VAL A 25 -2.74 -10.21 -8.88
CA VAL A 25 -3.98 -10.11 -9.68
C VAL A 25 -3.73 -9.33 -10.97
N LYS A 26 -3.02 -8.18 -10.90
CA LYS A 26 -2.66 -7.41 -12.10
C LYS A 26 -1.85 -8.24 -13.09
N MET A 27 -0.88 -9.02 -12.58
CA MET A 27 -0.06 -9.94 -13.38
C MET A 27 -0.86 -11.07 -14.02
N LYS A 28 -1.74 -11.71 -13.24
CA LYS A 28 -2.42 -12.95 -13.65
C LYS A 28 -3.67 -12.72 -14.49
N ILE A 29 -4.44 -11.67 -14.19
CA ILE A 29 -5.78 -11.45 -14.74
C ILE A 29 -5.84 -10.19 -15.61
N SER A 30 -5.22 -9.08 -15.19
CA SER A 30 -5.39 -7.78 -15.84
C SER A 30 -4.28 -7.43 -16.85
N GLY A 31 -3.75 -8.45 -17.53
CA GLY A 31 -2.79 -8.30 -18.64
C GLY A 31 -1.35 -7.95 -18.26
N GLY A 32 -1.01 -7.97 -16.97
CA GLY A 32 0.34 -7.72 -16.47
C GLY A 32 0.85 -6.28 -16.60
N PHE A 33 2.12 -6.11 -16.24
CA PHE A 33 2.88 -4.88 -16.46
C PHE A 33 3.73 -5.10 -17.71
N ARG A 34 3.43 -4.36 -18.78
CA ARG A 34 4.20 -4.40 -20.03
C ARG A 34 5.35 -3.40 -20.04
N ASP A 35 5.34 -2.49 -19.08
CA ASP A 35 6.29 -1.41 -18.92
C ASP A 35 6.69 -1.29 -17.44
N LEU A 36 7.99 -1.09 -17.19
CA LEU A 36 8.55 -0.93 -15.85
C LEU A 36 8.05 0.37 -15.20
N GLY A 37 7.94 1.44 -15.97
CA GLY A 37 7.44 2.74 -15.49
C GLY A 37 6.03 2.61 -14.89
N THR A 38 5.15 1.92 -15.59
CA THR A 38 3.79 1.61 -15.11
C THR A 38 3.80 0.78 -13.82
N GLY A 39 4.70 -0.21 -13.71
CA GLY A 39 4.87 -1.00 -12.49
C GLY A 39 5.32 -0.15 -11.30
N ILE A 40 6.27 0.75 -11.52
CA ILE A 40 6.75 1.70 -10.52
C ILE A 40 5.63 2.65 -10.09
N ALA A 41 4.91 3.26 -11.03
CA ALA A 41 3.83 4.21 -10.75
C ALA A 41 2.72 3.57 -9.90
N VAL A 42 2.26 2.38 -10.27
CA VAL A 42 1.24 1.64 -9.50
C VAL A 42 1.73 1.32 -8.08
N SER A 43 3.01 0.95 -7.95
CA SER A 43 3.62 0.66 -6.65
C SER A 43 3.72 1.91 -5.77
N LEU A 44 4.10 3.05 -6.34
CA LEU A 44 4.20 4.33 -5.64
C LEU A 44 2.84 4.84 -5.16
N ILE A 45 1.82 4.83 -6.03
CA ILE A 45 0.46 5.26 -5.67
C ILE A 45 -0.08 4.42 -4.51
N ARG A 46 0.08 3.10 -4.59
CA ARG A 46 -0.38 2.19 -3.53
C ARG A 46 0.40 2.36 -2.24
N ARG A 47 1.72 2.57 -2.33
CA ARG A 47 2.56 2.89 -1.16
C ARG A 47 2.05 4.15 -0.47
N TYR A 48 1.81 5.22 -1.22
CA TYR A 48 1.29 6.48 -0.67
C TYR A 48 -0.07 6.29 0.02
N ILE A 49 -1.03 5.62 -0.65
CA ILE A 49 -2.35 5.31 -0.09
C ILE A 49 -2.24 4.48 1.20
N SER A 50 -1.35 3.48 1.23
CA SER A 50 -1.11 2.66 2.42
C SER A 50 -0.57 3.52 3.57
N THR A 51 0.33 4.46 3.28
CA THR A 51 0.90 5.39 4.27
C THR A 51 -0.17 6.31 4.86
N ILE A 52 -0.97 7.00 4.05
CA ILE A 52 -2.01 7.93 4.57
C ILE A 52 -3.12 7.18 5.33
N ARG A 53 -3.48 5.96 4.90
CA ARG A 53 -4.44 5.11 5.63
C ARG A 53 -3.93 4.72 7.00
N LYS A 54 -2.65 4.37 7.13
CA LYS A 54 -2.04 4.01 8.43
C LYS A 54 -2.00 5.18 9.40
N ASN A 55 -2.01 6.41 8.89
CA ASN A 55 -1.99 7.64 9.68
C ASN A 55 -3.37 8.28 9.88
N GLY A 56 -4.46 7.62 9.46
CA GLY A 56 -5.83 8.08 9.74
C GLY A 56 -6.30 9.30 8.94
N ILE A 57 -5.57 9.69 7.89
CA ILE A 57 -5.76 10.93 7.11
C ILE A 57 -6.04 10.63 5.64
N PHE A 58 -6.91 9.64 5.38
CA PHE A 58 -7.09 9.12 4.03
C PHE A 58 -7.64 10.17 3.06
N PHE A 59 -8.68 10.90 3.45
CA PHE A 59 -9.32 11.90 2.59
C PHE A 59 -8.44 13.15 2.45
N GLU A 60 -7.92 13.65 3.57
CA GLU A 60 -7.02 14.80 3.61
C GLU A 60 -5.75 14.52 2.81
N GLY A 61 -5.13 13.35 3.02
CA GLY A 61 -3.91 12.96 2.32
C GLY A 61 -4.09 12.78 0.82
N ILE A 62 -5.29 12.40 0.35
CA ILE A 62 -5.61 12.38 -1.09
C ILE A 62 -5.77 13.80 -1.62
N ASN A 63 -6.58 14.64 -0.95
CA ASN A 63 -6.79 16.02 -1.37
C ASN A 63 -5.47 16.79 -1.44
N SER A 64 -4.64 16.69 -0.41
CA SER A 64 -3.34 17.34 -0.39
C SER A 64 -2.39 16.84 -1.48
N ALA A 65 -2.46 15.57 -1.87
CA ALA A 65 -1.67 15.05 -3.00
C ALA A 65 -2.16 15.56 -4.36
N ILE A 66 -3.46 15.81 -4.51
CA ILE A 66 -4.04 16.41 -5.72
C ILE A 66 -3.67 17.90 -5.80
N ASP A 67 -3.65 18.59 -4.66
CA ASP A 67 -3.23 19.99 -4.52
C ASP A 67 -1.69 20.19 -4.60
N GLU A 68 -0.96 19.21 -5.13
CA GLU A 68 0.51 19.20 -5.27
C GLU A 68 1.30 19.37 -3.95
N ASN A 69 0.64 19.22 -2.79
CA ASN A 69 1.25 19.30 -1.46
C ASN A 69 1.05 17.98 -0.68
N PRO A 70 1.64 16.86 -1.12
CA PRO A 70 1.38 15.54 -0.55
C PRO A 70 1.78 15.46 0.92
N TRP A 71 0.92 14.85 1.74
CA TRP A 71 1.23 14.63 3.15
C TRP A 71 2.41 13.67 3.31
N MET A 72 3.35 14.04 4.18
CA MET A 72 4.46 13.18 4.57
C MET A 72 4.48 13.00 6.09
N PRO A 73 4.79 11.79 6.59
CA PRO A 73 4.97 11.59 8.01
C PRO A 73 6.15 12.43 8.51
N ASN A 74 5.99 13.08 9.67
CA ASN A 74 7.08 13.81 10.32
C ASN A 74 8.25 12.86 10.59
N LYS A 75 9.42 13.16 10.02
CA LYS A 75 10.69 12.47 10.31
C LYS A 75 11.26 12.97 11.65
N ASN A 76 10.49 12.93 12.72
CA ASN A 76 11.06 13.10 14.06
C ASN A 76 11.56 11.73 14.52
N LEU A 77 12.70 11.32 13.96
CA LEU A 77 13.52 10.23 14.46
C LEU A 77 14.40 10.83 15.56
N ASN A 78 14.10 10.51 16.82
CA ASN A 78 15.15 10.36 17.83
C ASN A 78 15.87 9.04 17.59
#